data_AF-A0A517SWP7-F1
#
_entry.id   AF-A0A517SWP7-F1
#
_cell.length_a   1.000
_cell.length_b   1.000
_cell.length_c   1.000
_cell.angle_alpha   90.00
_cell.angle_beta   90.00
_cell.angle_gamma   90.00
#
_symmetry.space_group_name_H-M   'P 1'
#
loop_
_entity.id
_entity.type
_entity.pdbx_description
1 polymer ?
#
loop_
_entity_poly.entity_id
_entity_poly.type
_entity_poly.pdbx_seq_one_letter_code
_entity_poly.pdbx_strand_id
1 'polypeptide(L)'
;MPSASLRHQLKKKGPFDSVQQEAMLSILRTSDLLENRLARLLREYELTPSQYNAMRIMRGEGEPMPCLEVADRMIQVAPAITRVVDQLVQRGLIDRENKGVRSH
;
A
#
# COMPACT_ATOMS: atom_id res chain seq x y z
N MET A 1 12.42 25.09 -7.82
CA MET A 1 12.34 25.48 -6.39
C MET A 1 13.31 24.59 -5.64
N PRO A 2 14.31 25.13 -4.91
CA PRO A 2 15.12 24.30 -4.03
C PRO A 2 14.17 23.71 -2.99
N SER A 3 14.05 22.38 -2.93
CA SER A 3 13.32 21.71 -1.85
C SER A 3 13.90 22.21 -0.54
N ALA A 4 13.10 22.86 0.31
CA ALA A 4 13.54 23.28 1.63
C ALA A 4 14.13 22.06 2.35
N SER A 5 15.28 22.21 3.01
CA SER A 5 15.94 21.09 3.69
C SER A 5 14.99 20.39 4.67
N LEU A 6 15.13 19.06 4.86
CA LEU A 6 14.22 18.29 5.70
C LEU A 6 14.04 18.93 7.08
N ARG A 7 15.12 19.47 7.65
CA ARG A 7 15.09 20.22 8.91
C ARG A 7 14.05 21.35 8.92
N HIS A 8 13.95 22.14 7.85
CA HIS A 8 12.93 23.19 7.72
C HIS A 8 11.53 22.60 7.61
N GLN A 9 11.36 21.55 6.81
CA GLN A 9 10.07 20.87 6.64
C GLN A 9 9.53 20.31 7.96
N LEU A 10 10.42 19.77 8.81
CA LEU A 10 10.08 19.21 10.12
C LEU A 10 10.10 20.25 11.26
N LYS A 11 10.43 21.52 10.97
CA LYS A 11 10.63 22.58 11.97
C LYS A 11 11.59 22.17 13.10
N LYS A 12 12.58 21.32 12.81
CA LYS A 12 13.53 20.82 13.80
C LYS A 12 14.51 21.93 14.23
N LYS A 13 14.66 22.08 15.54
CA LYS A 13 15.70 22.93 16.16
C LYS A 13 17.04 22.18 16.13
N GLY A 14 18.10 22.85 15.68
CA GLY A 14 19.45 22.26 15.55
C GLY A 14 19.63 21.32 14.36
N PRO A 15 20.87 20.83 14.11
CA PRO A 15 21.16 19.84 13.08
C PRO A 15 20.58 18.46 13.44
N PHE A 16 20.59 17.53 12.48
CA PHE A 16 20.40 16.11 12.78
C PHE A 16 21.64 15.56 13.47
N ASP A 17 21.44 14.51 14.26
CA ASP A 17 22.50 13.85 15.03
C ASP A 17 23.47 13.13 14.09
N SER A 18 22.99 12.70 12.91
CA SER A 18 23.79 12.11 11.85
C SER A 18 23.10 12.22 10.48
N VAL A 19 23.89 12.01 9.41
CA VAL A 19 23.38 11.94 8.03
C VAL A 19 22.42 10.76 7.86
N GLN A 20 22.66 9.64 8.54
CA GLN A 20 21.81 8.46 8.51
C GLN A 20 20.43 8.73 9.10
N GLN A 21 20.37 9.49 10.21
CA GLN A 21 19.10 9.92 10.81
C GLN A 21 18.33 10.83 9.85
N GLU A 22 19.00 11.81 9.24
CA GLU A 22 18.37 12.70 8.25
C GLU A 22 17.85 11.93 7.03
N ALA A 23 18.63 10.98 6.51
CA ALA A 23 18.24 10.15 5.38
C ALA A 23 17.02 9.27 5.70
N MET A 24 17.04 8.58 6.85
CA MET A 24 15.91 7.76 7.29
C MET A 24 14.63 8.58 7.41
N LEU A 25 14.70 9.74 8.07
CA LEU A 25 13.54 10.63 8.22
C LEU A 25 13.08 11.22 6.88
N SER A 26 14.01 11.47 5.95
CA SER A 26 13.68 11.93 4.60
C SER A 26 12.86 10.89 3.84
N ILE A 27 13.26 9.62 3.91
CA ILE A 27 12.54 8.51 3.28
C ILE A 27 11.15 8.35 3.89
N LEU A 28 11.06 8.32 5.23
CA LEU A 28 9.78 8.20 5.93
C LEU A 28 8.83 9.37 5.57
N ARG A 29 9.33 10.60 5.58
CA ARG A 29 8.54 11.78 5.21
C ARG A 29 8.07 11.74 3.76
N THR A 30 8.95 11.32 2.85
CA THR A 30 8.61 11.19 1.43
C THR A 30 7.56 10.10 1.22
N SER A 31 7.71 8.95 1.89
CA SER A 31 6.74 7.85 1.86
C SER A 31 5.36 8.31 2.33
N ASP A 32 5.28 9.00 3.48
CA ASP A 32 4.03 9.55 4.03
C ASP A 32 3.36 10.54 3.06
N LEU A 33 4.14 11.44 2.43
CA LEU A 33 3.60 12.39 1.45
C LEU A 33 3.03 11.69 0.21
N LEU A 34 3.73 10.66 -0.29
CA LEU A 34 3.29 9.87 -1.44
C LEU A 34 2.04 9.05 -1.10
N GLU A 35 2.03 8.38 0.05
CA GLU A 35 0.91 7.57 0.51
C GLU A 35 -0.34 8.44 0.71
N ASN A 36 -0.20 9.61 1.34
CA ASN A 36 -1.32 10.55 1.50
C ASN A 36 -1.86 11.06 0.16
N ARG A 37 -0.98 11.26 -0.84
CA ARG A 37 -1.41 11.68 -2.18
C ARG A 37 -2.12 10.54 -2.92
N LEU A 38 -1.59 9.33 -2.84
CA LEU A 38 -2.21 8.13 -3.41
C LEU A 38 -3.57 7.87 -2.75
N ALA A 39 -3.66 7.92 -1.42
CA ALA A 39 -4.90 7.75 -0.68
C ALA A 39 -5.95 8.81 -1.05
N ARG A 40 -5.55 10.07 -1.33
CA ARG A 40 -6.45 11.10 -1.86
C ARG A 40 -7.03 10.72 -3.21
N LEU A 41 -6.18 10.32 -4.15
CA LEU A 41 -6.60 9.90 -5.49
C LEU A 41 -7.53 8.69 -5.44
N LEU A 42 -7.18 7.67 -4.65
CA LEU A 42 -7.97 6.43 -4.56
C LEU A 42 -9.38 6.66 -3.98
N ARG A 43 -9.57 7.66 -3.12
CA ARG A 43 -10.90 8.00 -2.60
C ARG A 43 -11.87 8.47 -3.67
N GLU A 44 -11.39 9.06 -4.77
CA GLU A 44 -12.23 9.42 -5.92
C GLU A 44 -12.85 8.18 -6.60
N TYR A 45 -12.26 7.01 -6.38
CA TYR A 45 -12.72 5.69 -6.84
C TYR A 45 -13.27 4.84 -5.69
N GLU A 46 -13.50 5.44 -4.51
CA GLU A 46 -13.92 4.79 -3.27
C GLU A 46 -12.99 3.63 -2.86
N LEU A 47 -11.70 3.71 -3.19
CA LEU A 47 -10.70 2.68 -2.90
C LEU A 47 -9.80 3.08 -1.72
N THR A 48 -9.34 2.07 -0.98
CA THR A 48 -8.26 2.23 0.00
C THR A 48 -6.89 1.87 -0.60
N PRO A 49 -5.78 2.38 -0.04
CA PRO A 49 -4.44 1.96 -0.44
C PRO A 49 -4.24 0.44 -0.38
N SER A 50 -4.79 -0.23 0.64
CA SER A 50 -4.71 -1.69 0.77
C SER A 50 -5.46 -2.42 -0.33
N GLN A 51 -6.66 -1.95 -0.70
CA GLN A 51 -7.43 -2.50 -1.82
C GLN A 51 -6.70 -2.34 -3.14
N TYR A 52 -6.15 -1.14 -3.40
CA TYR A 52 -5.32 -0.91 -4.59
C TYR A 52 -4.07 -1.80 -4.60
N ASN A 53 -3.40 -1.96 -3.46
CA ASN A 53 -2.21 -2.81 -3.33
C ASN A 53 -2.54 -4.28 -3.62
N ALA A 54 -3.66 -4.80 -3.11
CA ALA A 54 -4.12 -6.14 -3.43
C ALA A 54 -4.36 -6.30 -4.94
N MET A 55 -5.10 -5.36 -5.56
CA MET A 55 -5.39 -5.40 -6.99
C MET A 55 -4.14 -5.29 -7.87
N ARG A 56 -3.16 -4.42 -7.52
CA ARG A 56 -1.93 -4.28 -8.32
C ARG A 56 -1.07 -5.55 -8.28
N ILE A 57 -1.09 -6.27 -7.14
CA ILE A 57 -0.36 -7.52 -6.96
C ILE A 57 -1.00 -8.60 -7.86
N MET A 58 -2.31 -8.80 -7.75
CA MET A 58 -3.04 -9.77 -8.58
C MET A 58 -2.90 -9.45 -10.07
N ARG A 59 -3.00 -8.18 -10.45
CA ARG A 59 -2.82 -7.74 -11.85
C ARG A 59 -1.40 -7.99 -12.37
N GLY A 60 -0.40 -7.89 -11.51
CA GLY A 60 1.00 -8.16 -11.87
C GLY A 60 1.30 -9.64 -12.00
N GLU A 61 0.64 -10.49 -11.22
CA GLU A 61 0.73 -11.95 -11.33
C GLU A 61 0.06 -12.45 -12.62
N GLY A 62 -1.10 -11.90 -12.97
CA GLY A 62 -1.84 -12.26 -14.19
C GLY A 62 -2.65 -13.56 -14.09
N GLU A 63 -2.42 -14.36 -13.06
CA GLU A 63 -3.13 -15.61 -12.78
C GLU A 63 -3.83 -15.57 -11.40
N PRO A 64 -4.87 -16.39 -11.17
CA PRO A 64 -5.51 -16.53 -9.86
C PRO A 64 -4.50 -16.92 -8.77
N MET A 65 -4.50 -16.21 -7.65
CA MET A 65 -3.55 -16.43 -6.56
C MET A 65 -4.20 -16.50 -5.16
N PRO A 66 -3.61 -17.23 -4.21
CA PRO A 66 -4.12 -17.30 -2.84
C PRO A 66 -4.08 -15.96 -2.12
N CYS A 67 -5.08 -15.68 -1.28
CA CYS A 67 -5.14 -14.43 -0.49
C CYS A 67 -3.93 -14.24 0.44
N LEU A 68 -3.36 -15.34 0.96
CA LEU A 68 -2.17 -15.27 1.82
C LEU A 68 -0.93 -14.82 1.04
N GLU A 69 -0.75 -15.30 -0.20
CA GLU A 69 0.35 -14.83 -1.04
C GLU A 69 0.19 -13.35 -1.43
N VAL A 70 -1.05 -12.86 -1.56
CA VAL A 70 -1.30 -11.42 -1.74
C VAL A 70 -0.82 -10.66 -0.50
N ALA A 71 -1.12 -11.16 0.71
CA ALA A 71 -0.72 -10.53 1.97
C ALA A 71 0.80 -10.40 2.11
N ASP A 72 1.55 -11.46 1.75
CA ASP A 72 3.01 -11.50 1.82
C ASP A 72 3.69 -10.49 0.89
N ARG A 73 3.01 -10.10 -0.19
CA ARG A 73 3.51 -9.14 -1.19
C ARG A 73 3.03 -7.70 -0.94
N MET A 74 2.24 -7.45 0.10
CA MET A 74 1.76 -6.10 0.42
C MET A 74 2.89 -5.21 0.95
N ILE A 75 2.98 -4.00 0.42
CA ILE A 75 3.82 -2.91 1.00
C ILE A 75 3.51 -2.68 2.48
N GLN A 76 2.23 -2.51 2.82
CA GLN A 76 1.77 -2.37 4.21
C GLN A 76 0.95 -3.62 4.54
N VAL A 77 1.43 -4.41 5.51
CA VAL A 77 0.78 -5.66 5.91
C VAL A 77 -0.62 -5.35 6.44
N ALA A 78 -1.64 -5.90 5.80
CA ALA A 78 -3.02 -5.81 6.28
C ALA A 78 -3.36 -7.05 7.11
N PRO A 79 -3.66 -6.93 8.42
CA PRO A 79 -4.00 -8.08 9.26
C PRO A 79 -5.32 -8.78 8.84
N ALA A 80 -6.10 -8.17 7.96
CA ALA A 80 -7.38 -8.70 7.47
C ALA A 80 -7.44 -8.73 5.94
N ILE A 81 -6.47 -9.37 5.28
CA ILE A 81 -6.42 -9.48 3.81
C ILE A 81 -7.70 -10.09 3.23
N THR A 82 -8.30 -11.07 3.91
CA THR A 82 -9.57 -11.70 3.50
C THR A 82 -10.69 -10.68 3.41
N ARG A 83 -10.81 -9.78 4.40
CA ARG A 83 -11.77 -8.68 4.37
C ARG A 83 -11.53 -7.72 3.22
N VAL A 84 -10.27 -7.41 2.91
CA VAL A 84 -9.92 -6.55 1.76
C VAL A 84 -10.39 -7.19 0.45
N VAL A 85 -10.13 -8.48 0.27
CA VAL A 85 -10.54 -9.25 -0.91
C VAL A 85 -12.07 -9.34 -1.00
N ASP A 86 -12.75 -9.66 0.11
CA ASP A 86 -14.22 -9.77 0.14
C ASP A 86 -14.89 -8.44 -0.27
N GLN A 87 -14.38 -7.30 0.21
CA GLN A 87 -14.87 -5.98 -0.19
C GLN A 87 -14.65 -5.68 -1.68
N LEU A 88 -13.53 -6.12 -2.26
CA LEU A 88 -13.27 -5.97 -3.68
C LEU A 88 -14.21 -6.84 -4.53
N VAL A 89 -14.46 -8.08 -4.11
CA VAL A 89 -15.42 -8.99 -4.78
C VAL A 89 -16.84 -8.42 -4.71
N GLN A 90 -17.28 -7.92 -3.54
CA GLN A 90 -18.59 -7.30 -3.37
C GLN A 90 -18.81 -6.10 -4.30
N ARG A 91 -17.73 -5.42 -4.68
CA ARG A 91 -17.74 -4.29 -5.62
C ARG A 91 -17.55 -4.70 -7.08
N GLY A 92 -17.40 -6.00 -7.37
CA GLY A 92 -17.14 -6.51 -8.71
C GLY A 92 -15.80 -6.07 -9.30
N LEU A 93 -14.82 -5.73 -8.45
CA LEU A 93 -13.50 -5.28 -8.89
C LEU A 93 -12.50 -6.43 -9.07
N ILE A 94 -12.77 -7.57 -8.45
CA ILE A 94 -12.03 -8.83 -8.62
C ILE A 94 -13.01 -10.00 -8.56
N ASP A 95 -12.64 -11.12 -9.17
CA ASP A 95 -13.38 -12.37 -9.09
C ASP A 95 -12.68 -13.38 -8.18
N ARG A 96 -13.47 -14.22 -7.52
CA ARG A 96 -12.97 -15.36 -6.75
C ARG A 96 -13.13 -16.64 -7.57
N GLU A 97 -12.01 -17.30 -7.86
CA GLU A 97 -12.04 -18.64 -8.44
C GLU A 97 -12.10 -19.67 -7.30
N ASN A 98 -13.25 -20.30 -7.09
CA ASN A 98 -13.36 -21.45 -6.20
C ASN A 98 -12.89 -22.69 -6.96
N LYS A 99 -11.62 -23.08 -6.82
CA LYS A 99 -11.21 -24.44 -7.17
C LYS A 99 -11.85 -25.40 -6.16
N GLY A 100 -13.05 -25.87 -6.49
CA GLY A 100 -13.80 -26.82 -5.69
C GLY A 100 -13.04 -28.14 -5.51
N VAL A 101 -13.24 -28.78 -4.36
CA VAL A 101 -12.74 -30.13 -4.08
C VAL A 101 -13.31 -31.07 -5.15
N ARG A 102 -12.44 -31.60 -6.02
CA ARG A 102 -12.79 -32.73 -6.88
C ARG A 102 -12.78 -33.99 -6.03
N SER A 103 -13.95 -34.42 -5.57
CA SER A 103 -14.18 -35.81 -5.18
C SER A 103 -14.38 -36.63 -6.46
N HIS A 104 -13.56 -37.65 -6.66
CA HIS A 104 -13.89 -38.77 -7.54
C HIS A 104 -14.93 -39.68 -6.88
#